data_AF-A0AB36T8E3-F1
#
_entry.id   AF-A0AB36T8E3-F1
#
_cell.length_a   1.000
_cell.length_b   1.000
_cell.length_c   1.000
_cell.angle_alpha   90.00
_cell.angle_beta   90.00
_cell.angle_gamma   90.00
#
_symmetry.space_group_name_H-M   'P 1'
#
loop_
_entity.id
_entity.type
_entity.pdbx_description
1 polymer ?
#
loop_
_entity_poly.entity_id
_entity_poly.type
_entity_poly.pdbx_seq_one_letter_code
_entity_poly.pdbx_strand_id
1 'polypeptide(L)'
;MLWKIYLVIVAILAITSLIRGMFQTPIQKFDFVVSIITWIGLFGFVFDVEILTSIVWKCIFVFSIIWNLSAVFILRLYEEKDEPLPFIFKLIGVIPTLPLYYGLYQYAF
;
A
#
# COMPACT_ATOMS: atom_id res chain seq x y z
N MET A 1 1.39 -0.98 20.29
CA MET A 1 2.21 -2.20 20.06
C MET A 1 1.88 -2.86 18.71
N LEU A 2 0.63 -3.24 18.44
CA LEU A 2 0.23 -3.90 17.18
C LEU A 2 0.59 -3.11 15.91
N TRP A 3 0.41 -1.79 15.92
CA TRP A 3 0.78 -0.91 14.80
C TRP A 3 2.27 -0.96 14.44
N LYS A 4 3.15 -1.03 15.45
CA LYS A 4 4.60 -1.14 15.25
C LYS A 4 4.97 -2.48 14.63
N ILE A 5 4.32 -3.56 15.08
CA ILE A 5 4.49 -4.90 14.52
C ILE A 5 4.04 -4.93 13.06
N TYR A 6 2.85 -4.39 12.78
CA TYR A 6 2.31 -4.30 11.43
C TYR A 6 3.24 -3.50 10.50
N LEU A 7 3.74 -2.35 10.94
CA LEU A 7 4.68 -1.52 10.17
C LEU A 7 5.94 -2.29 9.78
N VAL A 8 6.50 -3.08 10.70
CA VAL A 8 7.67 -3.94 10.43
C VAL A 8 7.32 -5.07 9.46
N ILE A 9 6.16 -5.72 9.61
CA ILE A 9 5.70 -6.76 8.68
C ILE A 9 5.59 -6.21 7.26
N VAL A 10 4.95 -5.05 7.07
CA VAL A 10 4.80 -4.41 5.75
C VAL A 10 6.17 -4.07 5.16
N ALA A 11 7.11 -3.58 5.97
CA ALA A 11 8.47 -3.29 5.51
C ALA A 11 9.20 -4.57 5.05
N ILE A 12 9.14 -5.66 5.82
CA ILE A 12 9.75 -6.95 5.45
C ILE A 12 9.14 -7.49 4.15
N LEU A 13 7.83 -7.42 3.99
CA LEU A 13 7.14 -7.86 2.77
C LEU A 13 7.59 -7.02 1.56
N ALA A 14 7.67 -5.70 1.71
CA ALA A 14 8.11 -4.79 0.65
C ALA A 14 9.56 -5.07 0.23
N ILE A 15 10.48 -5.24 1.18
CA ILE A 15 11.89 -5.56 0.94
C ILE A 15 12.01 -6.94 0.27
N THR A 16 11.29 -7.95 0.76
CA THR A 16 11.30 -9.29 0.17
C THR A 16 10.81 -9.27 -1.27
N SER A 17 9.75 -8.50 -1.54
CA SER A 17 9.20 -8.30 -2.90
C SER A 17 10.21 -7.63 -3.83
N LEU A 18 10.95 -6.65 -3.31
CA LEU A 18 12.00 -5.96 -4.05
C LEU A 18 13.16 -6.89 -4.40
N ILE A 19 13.66 -7.67 -3.42
CA ILE A 19 14.76 -8.64 -3.61
C ILE A 19 14.38 -9.71 -4.64
N ARG A 20 13.11 -10.16 -4.64
CA ARG A 20 12.59 -11.12 -5.62
C ARG A 20 12.37 -10.53 -7.02
N GLY A 21 12.61 -9.23 -7.22
CA GLY A 21 12.51 -8.58 -8.52
C GLY A 21 11.07 -8.50 -9.04
N MET A 22 10.07 -8.42 -8.16
CA MET A 22 8.65 -8.40 -8.57
C MET A 22 8.20 -7.13 -9.30
N PHE A 23 9.02 -6.07 -9.29
CA PHE A 23 8.70 -4.76 -9.89
C PHE A 23 9.43 -4.55 -11.22
N GLN A 24 9.12 -5.38 -12.22
CA GLN A 24 9.83 -5.33 -13.51
C GLN A 24 9.28 -4.24 -14.44
N THR A 25 7.95 -4.06 -14.44
CA THR A 25 7.29 -3.11 -15.35
C THR A 25 7.28 -1.68 -14.77
N PRO A 26 7.22 -0.64 -15.62
CA PRO A 26 7.12 0.75 -15.15
C PRO A 26 5.94 0.98 -14.21
N ILE A 27 4.80 0.33 -14.46
CA ILE A 27 3.60 0.51 -13.65
C ILE A 27 3.69 -0.18 -12.29
N GLN A 28 4.36 -1.33 -12.20
CA GLN A 28 4.67 -1.99 -10.92
C GLN A 28 5.69 -1.19 -10.10
N LYS A 29 6.67 -0.54 -10.76
CA LYS A 29 7.59 0.38 -10.08
C LYS A 29 6.87 1.59 -9.51
N PHE A 30 5.89 2.13 -10.25
CA PHE A 30 5.05 3.21 -9.76
C PHE A 30 4.21 2.77 -8.55
N ASP A 31 3.58 1.59 -8.62
CA ASP A 31 2.83 1.00 -7.50
C ASP A 31 3.69 0.83 -6.23
N PHE A 32 4.95 0.40 -6.40
CA PHE A 32 5.91 0.32 -5.32
C PHE A 32 6.22 1.69 -4.70
N VAL A 33 6.37 2.74 -5.51
CA VAL A 33 6.57 4.11 -5.01
C VAL A 33 5.35 4.57 -4.20
N VAL A 34 4.13 4.33 -4.69
CA VAL A 34 2.90 4.65 -3.94
C VAL A 34 2.88 3.91 -2.59
N SER A 35 3.30 2.65 -2.58
CA SER A 35 3.39 1.83 -1.36
C SER A 35 4.43 2.35 -0.36
N ILE A 36 5.57 2.87 -0.82
CA ILE A 36 6.56 3.53 0.05
C ILE A 36 5.95 4.79 0.68
N ILE A 37 5.26 5.61 -0.11
CA ILE A 37 4.65 6.85 0.36
C ILE A 37 3.59 6.58 1.43
N THR A 38 2.70 5.60 1.20
CA THR A 38 1.68 5.23 2.19
C THR A 38 2.29 4.62 3.45
N TRP A 39 3.37 3.84 3.33
CA TRP A 39 4.12 3.32 4.47
C TRP A 39 4.79 4.43 5.29
N ILE A 40 5.32 5.49 4.66
CA ILE A 40 5.84 6.68 5.35
C ILE A 40 4.72 7.39 6.12
N GLY A 41 3.52 7.50 5.55
CA GLY A 41 2.37 8.06 6.26
C GLY A 41 1.97 7.21 7.48
N LEU A 42 1.95 5.89 7.32
CA LEU A 42 1.75 4.98 8.46
C LEU A 42 2.84 5.15 9.52
N PHE A 43 4.11 5.32 9.12
CA PHE A 43 5.19 5.61 10.06
C PHE A 43 4.93 6.89 10.84
N GLY A 44 4.54 7.97 10.18
CA GLY A 44 4.15 9.23 10.83
C GLY A 44 3.06 9.02 11.89
N PHE A 45 2.02 8.26 11.56
CA PHE A 45 0.96 7.88 12.50
C PHE A 45 1.47 7.07 13.70
N VAL A 46 2.28 6.04 13.47
CA VAL A 46 2.71 5.11 14.52
C VAL A 46 3.65 5.74 15.53
N PHE A 47 4.42 6.73 15.11
CA PHE A 47 5.41 7.42 15.94
C PHE A 47 5.03 8.85 16.32
N ASP A 48 3.82 9.29 15.94
CA ASP A 48 3.32 10.64 16.22
C ASP A 48 4.28 11.74 15.73
N VAL A 49 4.78 11.55 14.50
CA VAL A 49 5.72 12.48 13.84
C VAL A 49 5.00 13.19 12.70
N GLU A 50 4.99 14.51 12.71
CA GLU A 50 4.52 15.31 11.58
C GLU A 50 5.59 15.39 10.49
N ILE A 51 5.36 14.72 9.35
CA ILE A 51 6.30 14.67 8.22
C ILE A 51 5.94 15.72 7.17
N LEU A 52 4.65 15.81 6.83
CA LEU A 52 4.07 16.75 5.88
C LEU A 52 2.76 17.30 6.46
N THR A 53 2.20 18.33 5.83
CA THR A 53 0.94 18.93 6.26
C THR A 53 -0.24 17.96 6.09
N SER A 54 -1.25 18.10 6.95
CA SER A 54 -2.47 17.27 6.91
C SER A 54 -3.14 17.27 5.53
N ILE A 55 -3.18 18.41 4.82
CA ILE A 55 -3.77 18.48 3.47
C ILE A 55 -3.08 17.57 2.47
N VAL A 56 -1.74 17.45 2.54
CA VAL A 56 -0.97 16.57 1.67
C VAL A 56 -1.31 15.11 1.95
N TRP A 57 -1.42 14.73 3.23
CA TRP A 57 -1.80 13.37 3.62
C TRP A 57 -3.24 13.01 3.23
N LYS A 58 -4.18 13.97 3.26
CA LYS A 58 -5.53 13.77 2.73
C LYS A 58 -5.52 13.45 1.24
N CYS A 59 -4.74 14.20 0.46
CA CYS A 59 -4.57 13.93 -0.97
C CYS A 59 -3.93 12.56 -1.23
N ILE A 60 -2.86 12.22 -0.50
CA ILE A 60 -2.18 10.92 -0.60
C ILE A 60 -3.13 9.78 -0.25
N PHE A 61 -3.94 9.92 0.80
CA PHE A 61 -4.93 8.93 1.21
C PHE A 61 -5.95 8.64 0.10
N VAL A 62 -6.61 9.68 -0.43
CA VAL A 62 -7.61 9.52 -1.50
C VAL A 62 -6.98 8.92 -2.74
N PHE A 63 -5.83 9.44 -3.17
CA PHE A 63 -5.10 8.95 -4.33
C PHE A 63 -4.72 7.47 -4.17
N SER A 64 -4.16 7.09 -3.02
CA SER A 64 -3.66 5.73 -2.78
C SER A 64 -4.78 4.68 -2.70
N ILE A 65 -5.98 5.04 -2.23
CA ILE A 65 -7.15 4.15 -2.31
C ILE A 65 -7.56 3.91 -3.75
N ILE A 66 -7.72 5.00 -4.53
CA ILE A 66 -8.10 4.90 -5.95
C ILE A 66 -7.06 4.09 -6.70
N TRP A 67 -5.78 4.34 -6.44
CA TRP A 67 -4.68 3.62 -7.04
C TRP A 67 -4.74 2.12 -6.71
N ASN A 68 -4.86 1.74 -5.43
CA ASN A 68 -4.87 0.34 -5.02
C ASN A 68 -6.05 -0.45 -5.61
N LEU A 69 -7.25 0.14 -5.61
CA LEU A 69 -8.40 -0.49 -6.26
C LEU A 69 -8.18 -0.65 -7.77
N SER A 70 -7.59 0.36 -8.42
CA SER A 70 -7.25 0.29 -9.85
C SER A 70 -6.18 -0.76 -10.13
N ALA A 71 -5.13 -0.84 -9.31
CA ALA A 71 -4.04 -1.80 -9.41
C ALA A 71 -4.53 -3.25 -9.32
N VAL A 72 -5.44 -3.52 -8.38
CA VAL A 72 -5.99 -4.87 -8.14
C VAL A 72 -7.06 -5.26 -9.16
N PHE A 73 -8.05 -4.39 -9.41
CA PHE A 73 -9.23 -4.80 -10.18
C PHE A 73 -9.16 -4.46 -11.67
N ILE A 74 -8.52 -3.35 -12.03
CA ILE A 74 -8.50 -2.84 -13.41
C ILE A 74 -7.21 -3.28 -14.11
N LEU A 75 -6.07 -2.93 -13.51
CA LEU A 75 -4.74 -3.17 -14.08
C LEU A 75 -4.23 -4.58 -13.85
N ARG A 76 -4.80 -5.31 -12.87
CA ARG A 76 -4.47 -6.71 -12.56
C ARG A 76 -2.97 -6.92 -12.36
N LEU A 77 -2.31 -5.99 -11.66
CA LEU A 77 -0.85 -5.91 -11.57
C LEU A 77 -0.17 -7.14 -10.94
N TYR A 78 -0.94 -7.95 -10.21
CA TYR A 78 -0.48 -9.12 -9.48
C TYR A 78 -1.06 -10.43 -10.02
N GLU A 79 -1.74 -10.39 -11.17
CA GLU A 79 -2.24 -11.58 -11.85
C GLU A 79 -1.23 -12.08 -12.88
N GLU A 80 -1.16 -13.41 -13.02
CA GLU A 80 -0.50 -14.02 -14.15
C GLU A 80 -1.32 -13.76 -15.42
N LYS A 81 -0.65 -13.48 -16.54
CA LYS A 81 -1.31 -13.01 -17.78
C LYS A 81 -2.42 -13.94 -18.28
N ASP A 82 -2.26 -15.24 -18.05
CA ASP A 82 -3.14 -16.27 -18.62
C ASP A 82 -4.14 -16.84 -17.59
N GLU A 83 -4.03 -16.47 -16.31
CA GLU A 83 -4.90 -16.96 -15.24
C GLU A 83 -5.46 -15.81 -14.40
N PRO A 84 -6.64 -15.27 -14.76
CA PRO A 84 -7.25 -14.20 -14.00
C PRO A 84 -7.64 -14.69 -12.61
N LEU A 85 -7.21 -13.99 -11.57
CA LEU A 85 -7.57 -14.35 -10.20
C LEU A 85 -9.09 -14.24 -9.99
N PRO A 86 -9.73 -15.22 -9.35
CA PRO A 86 -11.12 -15.08 -8.94
C PRO A 86 -11.31 -13.87 -8.01
N PHE A 87 -12.45 -13.20 -8.14
CA PHE A 87 -12.77 -11.96 -7.41
C PHE A 87 -12.58 -12.09 -5.88
N ILE A 88 -12.93 -13.23 -5.31
CA ILE A 88 -12.78 -13.52 -3.88
C ILE A 88 -11.30 -13.46 -3.44
N PHE A 89 -10.39 -14.00 -4.24
CA PHE A 89 -8.96 -13.95 -3.91
C PHE A 89 -8.39 -12.53 -4.02
N LYS A 90 -8.89 -11.73 -4.96
CA LYS A 90 -8.55 -10.30 -5.04
C LYS A 90 -8.97 -9.56 -3.77
N LEU A 91 -10.19 -9.81 -3.28
CA LEU A 91 -10.67 -9.23 -2.02
C LEU A 91 -9.81 -9.65 -0.83
N ILE A 92 -9.48 -10.94 -0.73
CA ILE A 92 -8.61 -11.45 0.34
C ILE A 92 -7.24 -10.77 0.30
N GLY A 93 -6.68 -10.56 -0.89
CA GLY A 93 -5.40 -9.86 -1.08
C GLY A 93 -5.42 -8.39 -0.63
N VAL A 94 -6.59 -7.74 -0.63
CA VAL A 94 -6.75 -6.34 -0.18
C VAL A 94 -6.83 -6.26 1.36
N ILE A 95 -7.30 -7.30 2.05
CA ILE A 95 -7.49 -7.28 3.53
C ILE A 95 -6.22 -6.86 4.29
N PRO A 96 -5.02 -7.39 3.98
CA PRO A 96 -3.78 -6.97 4.64
C PRO A 96 -3.45 -5.48 4.48
N THR A 97 -4.02 -4.80 3.48
CA THR A 97 -3.82 -3.35 3.24
C THR A 97 -4.76 -2.48 4.05
N LEU A 98 -5.85 -3.03 4.61
CA LEU A 98 -6.84 -2.23 5.36
C LEU A 98 -6.24 -1.52 6.58
N PRO A 99 -5.38 -2.15 7.41
CA PRO A 99 -4.77 -1.44 8.53
C PRO A 99 -3.87 -0.28 8.06
N LEU A 100 -3.14 -0.43 6.95
CA LEU A 100 -2.33 0.63 6.35
C LEU A 100 -3.20 1.86 6.02
N TYR A 101 -4.32 1.64 5.30
CA TYR A 101 -5.23 2.74 4.94
C TYR A 101 -5.94 3.34 6.16
N TYR A 102 -6.29 2.53 7.14
CA TYR A 102 -6.87 3.04 8.38
C TYR A 102 -5.88 3.92 9.16
N GLY A 103 -4.63 3.49 9.29
CA GLY A 103 -3.58 4.30 9.92
C GLY A 103 -3.31 5.60 9.15
N LEU A 104 -3.26 5.52 7.82
CA LEU A 104 -3.10 6.70 6.97
C LEU A 104 -4.29 7.68 7.07
N TYR A 105 -5.52 7.17 7.21
CA TYR A 105 -6.70 7.99 7.46
C TYR A 105 -6.59 8.75 8.78
N GLN A 106 -6.25 8.05 9.87
CA GLN A 106 -6.05 8.66 11.20
C GLN A 106 -4.89 9.67 11.21
N TYR A 107 -3.90 9.51 10.33
CA TYR A 107 -2.82 10.48 10.19
C TYR A 107 -3.24 11.74 9.43
N ALA A 108 -4.14 11.57 8.46
CA ALA A 108 -4.53 12.64 7.55
C ALA A 108 -5.64 13.53 8.13
N PHE A 109 -6.56 12.97 8.92
CA PHE A 109 -7.79 13.62 9.41
C PHE A 109 -7.83 13.70 10.93
#